data_AF-A0A0N1D9Y7-F1
#
_entry.id   AF-A0A0N1D9Y7-F1
#
_cell.length_a   1.000
_cell.length_b   1.000
_cell.length_c   1.000
_cell.angle_alpha   90.00
_cell.angle_beta   90.00
_cell.angle_gamma   90.00
#
_symmetry.space_group_name_H-M   'P 1'
#
loop_
_entity.id
_entity.type
_entity.pdbx_description
1 polymer ?
#
loop_
_entity_poly.entity_id
_entity_poly.type
_entity_poly.pdbx_seq_one_letter_code
_entity_poly.pdbx_strand_id
1 'polypeptide(L)'
;MRRFNRLLLILVLLLLVAAILVFFLENQQVVGLVFLGFAFPALPVSALMVGALLLGLLIGPAMGLLVVSRSRHKLRLRLNDTTK
;
A
#
# COMPACT_ATOMS: atom_id res chain seq x y z
N MET A 1 25.96 2.56 -5.97
CA MET A 1 24.53 2.84 -6.29
C MET A 1 23.51 2.05 -5.45
N ARG A 2 23.78 0.82 -4.95
CA ARG A 2 22.80 0.04 -4.16
C ARG A 2 22.47 0.59 -2.76
N ARG A 3 23.42 1.23 -2.07
CA ARG A 3 23.19 1.83 -0.73
C ARG A 3 22.42 3.15 -0.80
N PHE A 4 22.64 3.96 -1.85
CA PHE A 4 21.93 5.23 -2.06
C PHE A 4 20.43 5.02 -2.25
N ASN A 5 20.03 4.04 -3.07
CA ASN A 5 18.62 3.68 -3.21
C ASN A 5 18.00 3.17 -1.90
N ARG A 6 18.77 2.48 -1.05
CA ARG A 6 18.27 2.00 0.25
C ARG A 6 18.06 3.15 1.24
N LEU A 7 18.98 4.11 1.27
CA LEU A 7 18.86 5.32 2.10
C LEU A 7 17.66 6.17 1.67
N LEU A 8 17.47 6.37 0.37
CA LEU A 8 16.28 7.05 -0.18
C LEU A 8 14.99 6.35 0.21
N LEU A 9 14.94 5.02 0.12
CA LEU A 9 13.75 4.24 0.48
C LEU A 9 13.44 4.35 1.98
N ILE A 10 14.47 4.26 2.84
CA ILE A 10 14.34 4.47 4.29
C ILE A 10 13.83 5.89 4.57
N LEU A 11 14.37 6.90 3.91
CA LEU A 11 13.94 8.30 4.08
C LEU A 11 12.47 8.49 3.69
N VAL A 12 12.05 7.93 2.55
CA VAL A 12 10.65 7.97 2.10
C VAL A 12 9.74 7.28 3.11
N LEU A 13 10.14 6.12 3.63
CA LEU A 13 9.38 5.41 4.64
C LEU A 13 9.28 6.21 5.94
N LEU A 14 10.37 6.85 6.38
CA LEU A 14 10.40 7.71 7.56
C LEU A 14 9.47 8.91 7.40
N LEU A 15 9.51 9.59 6.26
CA LEU A 15 8.60 10.70 5.93
C LEU A 15 7.15 10.24 5.92
N LEU A 16 6.88 9.06 5.37
CA LEU A 16 5.53 8.48 5.36
C LEU A 16 5.03 8.20 6.78
N VAL A 17 5.86 7.61 7.65
CA VAL A 17 5.52 7.40 9.07
C VAL A 17 5.28 8.73 9.77
N ALA A 18 6.14 9.73 9.57
CA ALA A 18 5.97 11.05 10.16
C ALA A 18 4.65 11.73 9.70
N ALA A 19 4.34 11.64 8.40
CA ALA A 19 3.10 12.17 7.84
C ALA A 19 1.86 11.48 8.46
N ILE A 20 1.90 10.16 8.61
CA ILE A 20 0.84 9.38 9.28
C ILE A 20 0.64 9.84 10.72
N LEU A 21 1.73 10.06 11.47
CA LEU A 21 1.64 10.50 12.87
C LEU A 21 1.05 11.91 13.00
N VAL A 22 1.54 12.87 12.21
CA VAL A 22 1.00 14.25 12.21
C VAL A 22 -0.47 14.24 11.80
N PHE A 23 -0.81 13.49 10.74
CA PHE A 23 -2.19 13.33 10.31
C PHE A 23 -3.06 12.75 11.43
N PHE A 24 -2.54 11.78 12.18
CA PHE A 24 -3.26 11.15 13.27
C PHE A 24 -3.55 12.12 14.43
N LEU A 25 -2.58 12.97 14.77
CA LEU A 25 -2.68 14.00 15.80
C LEU A 25 -3.65 15.13 15.41
N GLU A 26 -3.59 15.59 14.17
CA GLU A 26 -4.47 16.67 13.68
C GLU A 26 -5.92 16.22 13.51
N ASN A 27 -6.14 14.93 13.22
CA ASN A 27 -7.46 14.39 12.88
C ASN A 27 -8.01 13.45 13.97
N GLN A 28 -7.88 13.84 15.24
CA GLN A 28 -8.44 13.12 16.40
C GLN A 28 -9.98 13.19 16.49
N GLN A 29 -10.63 13.94 15.61
CA GLN A 29 -12.08 14.06 15.59
C GLN A 29 -12.75 12.70 15.35
N VAL A 30 -13.67 12.34 16.24
CA VAL A 30 -14.43 11.10 16.18
C VAL A 30 -15.60 11.26 15.21
N VAL A 31 -15.73 10.36 14.24
CA VAL A 31 -16.78 10.38 13.22
C VAL A 31 -17.43 8.99 13.11
N GLY A 32 -18.76 8.97 12.99
CA GLY A 32 -19.51 7.77 12.65
C GLY A 32 -19.45 7.51 11.14
N LEU A 33 -19.03 6.31 10.75
CA LEU A 33 -18.98 5.91 9.34
C LEU A 33 -20.19 5.04 9.01
N VAL A 34 -20.94 5.39 7.97
CA VAL A 34 -21.93 4.50 7.37
C VAL A 34 -21.39 4.02 6.03
N PHE A 35 -21.24 2.70 5.87
CA PHE A 35 -20.70 2.10 4.67
C PHE A 35 -21.57 0.92 4.24
N LEU A 36 -21.98 0.91 2.96
CA LEU A 36 -22.89 -0.10 2.39
C LEU A 36 -24.19 -0.30 3.21
N GLY A 37 -24.71 0.77 3.79
CA GLY A 37 -25.92 0.74 4.64
C GLY A 37 -25.69 0.26 6.09
N PHE A 38 -24.47 -0.15 6.44
CA PHE A 38 -24.10 -0.53 7.80
C PHE A 38 -23.42 0.64 8.52
N ALA A 39 -23.88 0.93 9.75
CA ALA A 39 -23.25 1.90 10.63
C ALA A 39 -22.13 1.24 11.41
N PHE A 40 -20.93 1.81 11.32
CA PHE A 40 -19.76 1.40 12.07
C PHE A 40 -19.67 2.17 13.40
N PRO A 41 -18.97 1.61 14.40
CA PRO A 41 -18.62 2.35 15.62
C PRO A 41 -17.92 3.66 15.28
N ALA A 42 -18.21 4.71 16.04
CA ALA A 42 -17.57 6.00 15.84
C ALA A 42 -16.08 5.89 16.16
N LEU A 43 -15.24 6.21 15.17
CA LEU A 43 -13.79 6.12 15.27
C LEU A 43 -13.17 7.46 14.88
N PRO A 44 -11.97 7.79 15.39
CA PRO A 44 -11.22 8.93 14.90
C PRO A 44 -11.04 8.85 13.38
N VAL A 45 -11.25 9.97 12.67
CA VAL A 45 -11.02 10.07 11.21
C VAL A 45 -9.63 9.60 10.85
N SER A 46 -8.66 9.90 11.72
CA SER A 46 -7.30 9.42 11.63
C SER A 46 -7.18 7.89 11.51
N ALA A 47 -7.86 7.13 12.36
CA ALA A 47 -7.81 5.67 12.34
C ALA A 47 -8.34 5.10 11.00
N LEU A 48 -9.41 5.70 10.46
CA LEU A 48 -10.00 5.28 9.18
C LEU A 48 -9.05 5.55 8.00
N MET A 49 -8.48 6.76 7.92
CA MET A 49 -7.57 7.11 6.84
C MET A 49 -6.25 6.35 6.91
N VAL A 50 -5.67 6.17 8.11
CA VAL A 50 -4.45 5.36 8.26
C VAL A 50 -4.72 3.91 7.89
N GLY A 51 -5.87 3.35 8.29
CA GLY A 51 -6.29 2.02 7.87
C GLY A 51 -6.38 1.89 6.34
N ALA A 52 -7.01 2.85 5.67
CA ALA A 52 -7.08 2.89 4.19
C ALA A 52 -5.70 2.99 3.53
N LEU A 53 -4.80 3.79 4.09
CA LEU A 53 -3.44 3.99 3.57
C LEU A 53 -2.61 2.71 3.71
N LEU A 54 -2.70 2.02 4.85
CA LEU A 54 -2.06 0.73 5.08
C LEU A 54 -2.64 -0.37 4.16
N LEU A 55 -3.96 -0.41 3.97
CA LEU A 55 -4.58 -1.33 3.03
C LEU A 55 -4.10 -1.07 1.59
N GLY A 56 -4.05 0.19 1.17
CA GLY A 56 -3.50 0.57 -0.13
C GLY A 56 -2.02 0.16 -0.29
N LEU A 57 -1.23 0.34 0.77
CA LEU A 57 0.18 -0.07 0.81
C LEU A 57 0.36 -1.59 0.73
N LEU A 58 -0.60 -2.39 1.23
CA LEU A 58 -0.56 -3.85 1.13
C LEU A 58 -1.05 -4.33 -0.24
N ILE A 59 -2.15 -3.76 -0.72
CA ILE A 59 -2.80 -4.12 -1.98
C ILE A 59 -1.92 -3.74 -3.18
N GLY A 60 -1.27 -2.57 -3.17
CA GLY A 60 -0.44 -2.10 -4.28
C GLY A 60 0.67 -3.07 -4.68
N PRO A 61 1.58 -3.45 -3.76
CA PRO A 61 2.62 -4.45 -4.01
C PRO A 61 2.06 -5.82 -4.35
N ALA A 62 0.98 -6.27 -3.69
CA ALA A 62 0.34 -7.54 -4.00
C ALA A 62 -0.13 -7.58 -5.47
N MET A 63 -0.80 -6.53 -5.93
CA MET A 63 -1.21 -6.39 -7.34
C MET A 63 0.00 -6.32 -8.27
N GLY A 64 1.04 -5.55 -7.92
CA GLY A 64 2.28 -5.47 -8.69
C GLY A 64 2.96 -6.83 -8.86
N LEU A 65 3.05 -7.62 -7.79
CA LEU A 65 3.62 -8.97 -7.80
C LEU A 65 2.79 -9.93 -8.67
N LEU A 66 1.47 -9.86 -8.60
CA LEU A 66 0.58 -10.66 -9.46
C LEU A 66 0.79 -10.35 -10.95
N VAL A 67 0.93 -9.08 -11.31
CA VAL A 67 1.19 -8.65 -12.69
C VAL A 67 2.55 -9.14 -13.17
N VAL A 68 3.61 -8.96 -12.37
CA VAL A 68 4.97 -9.41 -12.72
C VAL A 68 5.03 -10.93 -12.85
N SER A 69 4.38 -11.67 -11.95
CA SER A 69 4.33 -13.14 -11.99
C SER A 69 3.69 -13.66 -13.28
N ARG A 70 2.54 -13.09 -13.68
CA ARG A 70 1.87 -13.44 -14.94
C ARG A 70 2.74 -13.16 -16.17
N SER A 71 3.43 -12.02 -16.19
CA SER A 71 4.33 -11.65 -17.30
C SER A 71 5.53 -12.59 -17.42
N ARG A 72 6.12 -13.00 -16.29
CA ARG A 72 7.22 -13.97 -16.28
C ARG A 72 6.78 -15.36 -16.73
N HIS A 73 5.57 -15.79 -16.36
CA HIS A 73 5.03 -17.07 -16.82
C HIS A 73 4.85 -17.10 -18.35
N LYS A 74 4.32 -16.03 -18.95
CA LYS A 74 4.18 -15.93 -20.42
C LYS A 74 5.52 -15.94 -21.14
N LEU A 75 6.55 -15.28 -20.60
CA LEU A 75 7.89 -15.28 -21.20
C LEU A 75 8.54 -16.67 -21.16
N ARG A 76 8.41 -17.41 -20.05
CA ARG A 76 8.98 -18.78 -19.94
C ARG A 76 8.38 -19.74 -20.96
N LEU A 77 7.07 -19.62 -21.24
CA LEU A 77 6.41 -20.44 -22.25
C LEU A 77 6.90 -20.11 -23.67
N ARG A 78 7.10 -18.83 -24.01
CA ARG A 78 7.59 -18.41 -25.33
C ARG A 78 9.01 -18.88 -25.64
N LEU A 79 9.89 -18.92 -24.64
CA LEU A 79 11.27 -19.40 -24.83
C LEU A 79 11.33 -20.89 -25.18
N ASN A 80 10.40 -21.68 -24.64
CA ASN A 80 10.33 -23.13 -24.83
C ASN A 80 9.81 -23.51 -26.22
N ASP A 81 8.98 -22.65 -26.84
CA ASP A 81 8.49 -22.86 -28.21
C ASP A 81 9.53 -22.48 -29.28
N THR A 82 10.44 -21.53 -29.00
CA THR A 82 11.52 -21.14 -29.93
C THR A 82 12.72 -22.08 -29.96
N THR A 83 12.79 -23.05 -29.04
CA THR A 83 13.89 -24.03 -28.97
C THR A 83 13.53 -25.41 -29.52
N LYS A 84 12.32 -25.58 -30.07
CA LYS A 84 11.94 -26.71 -30.91
C LYS A 84 12.06 -26.35 -32.39
#